data_AF-A0A1J5TS16-F1
#
_entry.id   AF-A0A1J5TS16-F1
#
_cell.length_a   1.000
_cell.length_b   1.000
_cell.length_c   1.000
_cell.angle_alpha   90.00
_cell.angle_beta   90.00
_cell.angle_gamma   90.00
#
_symmetry.space_group_name_H-M   'P 1'
#
loop_
_entity.id
_entity.type
_entity.pdbx_description
1 polymer ?
#
loop_
_entity_poly.entity_id
_entity_poly.type
_entity_poly.pdbx_seq_one_letter_code
_entity_poly.pdbx_strand_id
1 'polypeptide(L)'
;MGDQTEEIERLNDEIEELKALLPYQPKTKDALRIAVDKWTANPGNGNHLYGHISAWDTSLINDMSYLFYDKPTFNENISAWDVSSATEMGSMFNGATSFNGDISGWDVSSVTDMGDMFYRSVSFDQDISGWDVSSVTDMGNMFKSANVLSDDNRCTIHTSFSSNENWPYDWENFCSDE
;
A
#
# COMPACT_ATOMS: atom_id res chain seq x y z
N MET A 1 -49.38 3.19 -19.31
CA MET A 1 -48.55 2.14 -18.67
C MET A 1 -47.16 1.99 -19.31
N GLY A 2 -46.87 2.55 -20.49
CA GLY A 2 -45.51 2.51 -21.07
C GLY A 2 -44.53 3.55 -20.50
N ASP A 3 -45.03 4.70 -20.05
CA ASP A 3 -44.23 5.87 -19.65
C ASP A 3 -43.39 5.65 -18.38
N GLN A 4 -44.00 5.07 -17.33
CA GLN A 4 -43.28 4.81 -16.07
C GLN A 4 -42.26 3.68 -16.16
N THR A 5 -42.45 2.71 -17.06
CA THR A 5 -41.53 1.57 -17.21
C THR A 5 -40.24 1.99 -17.91
N GLU A 6 -40.35 2.79 -18.97
CA GLU A 6 -39.19 3.35 -19.69
C GLU A 6 -38.39 4.31 -18.80
N GLU A 7 -39.07 5.11 -17.97
CA GLU A 7 -38.42 5.98 -16.99
C GLU A 7 -37.67 5.19 -15.92
N ILE A 8 -38.25 4.10 -15.40
CA ILE A 8 -37.59 3.20 -14.44
C ILE A 8 -36.34 2.55 -15.05
N GLU A 9 -36.41 2.10 -16.30
CA GLU A 9 -35.26 1.49 -16.99
C GLU A 9 -34.12 2.49 -17.15
N ARG A 10 -34.42 3.72 -17.61
CA ARG A 10 -33.43 4.80 -17.70
C ARG A 10 -32.80 5.14 -16.35
N LEU A 11 -33.61 5.23 -15.29
CA LEU A 11 -33.10 5.53 -13.94
C LEU A 11 -32.24 4.38 -13.39
N ASN A 12 -32.55 3.12 -13.70
CA ASN A 12 -31.70 2.00 -13.32
C ASN A 12 -30.35 2.03 -14.04
N ASP A 13 -30.34 2.35 -15.34
CA ASP A 13 -29.09 2.51 -16.09
C ASP A 13 -28.24 3.66 -15.53
N GLU A 14 -28.86 4.80 -15.21
CA GLU A 14 -28.18 5.94 -14.57
C GLU A 14 -27.64 5.57 -13.17
N ILE A 15 -28.39 4.79 -12.39
CA ILE A 15 -27.94 4.29 -11.08
C ILE A 15 -26.72 3.36 -11.24
N GLU A 16 -26.71 2.47 -12.21
CA GLU A 16 -25.56 1.59 -12.45
C GLU A 16 -24.34 2.36 -12.94
N GLU A 17 -24.52 3.39 -13.77
CA GLU A 17 -23.44 4.30 -14.17
C GLU A 17 -22.89 5.10 -12.98
N LEU A 18 -23.75 5.63 -12.12
CA LEU A 18 -23.36 6.34 -10.90
C LEU A 18 -22.66 5.42 -9.87
N LYS A 19 -23.08 4.16 -9.75
CA LYS A 19 -22.38 3.18 -8.90
C LYS A 19 -20.99 2.87 -9.42
N ALA A 20 -20.80 2.83 -10.74
CA ALA A 20 -19.49 2.64 -11.35
C ALA A 20 -18.54 3.83 -11.15
N LEU A 21 -19.06 5.00 -10.75
CA LEU A 21 -18.26 6.17 -10.37
C LEU A 21 -17.77 6.11 -8.92
N LEU A 22 -18.35 5.26 -8.07
CA LEU A 22 -17.89 5.13 -6.69
C LEU A 22 -16.61 4.29 -6.65
N PRO A 23 -15.58 4.73 -5.91
CA PRO A 23 -14.39 3.94 -5.76
C PRO A 23 -14.69 2.60 -5.08
N TYR A 24 -14.04 1.53 -5.53
CA TYR A 24 -14.15 0.24 -4.87
C TYR A 24 -13.63 0.34 -3.44
N GLN A 25 -14.49 0.04 -2.47
CA GLN A 25 -14.18 0.13 -1.04
C GLN A 25 -14.33 -1.26 -0.39
N PRO A 26 -13.25 -2.07 -0.29
CA PRO A 26 -13.31 -3.37 0.37
C PRO A 26 -13.68 -3.22 1.85
N LYS A 27 -14.54 -4.12 2.34
CA LYS A 27 -15.00 -4.12 3.75
C LYS A 27 -14.18 -5.03 4.66
N THR A 28 -13.33 -5.87 4.07
CA THR A 28 -12.50 -6.85 4.79
C THR A 28 -11.15 -6.99 4.09
N LYS A 29 -10.14 -7.43 4.85
CA LYS A 29 -8.82 -7.80 4.31
C LYS A 29 -8.93 -8.82 3.18
N ASP A 30 -9.79 -9.83 3.33
CA ASP A 30 -9.98 -10.85 2.29
C ASP A 30 -10.56 -10.27 0.99
N ALA A 31 -11.49 -9.31 1.08
CA ALA A 31 -12.02 -8.65 -0.10
C ALA A 31 -10.93 -7.85 -0.83
N LEU A 32 -10.12 -7.08 -0.09
CA LEU A 32 -8.99 -6.34 -0.66
C LEU A 32 -7.96 -7.30 -1.28
N ARG A 33 -7.59 -8.38 -0.58
CA ARG A 33 -6.65 -9.40 -1.08
C ARG A 33 -7.14 -10.03 -2.38
N ILE A 34 -8.43 -10.40 -2.46
CA ILE A 34 -9.01 -10.93 -3.70
C ILE A 34 -8.91 -9.91 -4.83
N ALA A 35 -9.21 -8.63 -4.58
CA ALA A 35 -9.08 -7.59 -5.59
C ALA A 35 -7.63 -7.41 -6.07
N VAL A 36 -6.67 -7.38 -5.15
CA VAL A 36 -5.23 -7.33 -5.46
C VAL A 36 -4.80 -8.57 -6.26
N ASP A 37 -5.23 -9.77 -5.87
CA ASP A 37 -4.93 -11.02 -6.59
C ASP A 37 -5.45 -10.98 -8.03
N LYS A 38 -6.67 -10.45 -8.23
CA LYS A 38 -7.24 -10.27 -9.57
C LYS A 38 -6.48 -9.23 -10.39
N TRP A 39 -6.12 -8.09 -9.77
CA TRP A 39 -5.32 -7.06 -10.43
C TRP A 39 -3.95 -7.59 -10.88
N THR A 40 -3.23 -8.21 -9.95
CA THR A 40 -1.86 -8.70 -10.21
C THR A 40 -1.81 -9.89 -11.16
N ALA A 41 -2.88 -10.70 -11.24
CA ALA A 41 -3.00 -11.74 -12.25
C ALA A 41 -3.33 -11.18 -13.65
N ASN A 42 -4.19 -10.17 -13.73
CA ASN A 42 -4.57 -9.50 -14.97
C ASN A 42 -5.15 -8.10 -14.67
N PRO A 43 -4.38 -7.01 -14.89
CA PRO A 43 -4.84 -5.66 -14.57
C PRO A 43 -6.11 -5.25 -15.32
N GLY A 44 -6.33 -5.73 -16.54
CA GLY A 44 -7.56 -5.45 -17.30
C GLY A 44 -8.80 -6.07 -16.64
N ASN A 45 -8.67 -7.29 -16.10
CA ASN A 45 -9.75 -7.92 -15.35
C ASN A 45 -9.95 -7.28 -13.96
N GLY A 46 -8.86 -6.94 -13.26
CA GLY A 46 -8.94 -6.20 -12.00
C GLY A 46 -9.66 -4.87 -12.17
N ASN A 47 -9.28 -4.10 -13.20
CA ASN A 47 -9.89 -2.83 -13.55
C ASN A 47 -11.38 -2.96 -13.92
N HIS A 48 -11.74 -4.00 -14.65
CA HIS A 48 -13.14 -4.25 -15.00
C HIS A 48 -14.02 -4.55 -13.77
N LEU A 49 -13.48 -5.29 -12.78
CA LEU A 49 -14.24 -5.73 -11.61
C LEU A 49 -14.27 -4.70 -10.47
N TYR A 50 -13.17 -3.96 -10.28
CA TYR A 50 -12.94 -3.14 -9.10
C TYR A 50 -12.54 -1.69 -9.44
N GLY A 51 -12.52 -1.31 -10.71
CA GLY A 51 -11.92 -0.06 -11.14
C GLY A 51 -10.40 -0.06 -10.99
N HIS A 52 -9.76 1.04 -11.38
CA HIS A 52 -8.31 1.17 -11.34
C HIS A 52 -7.81 1.11 -9.89
N ILE A 53 -6.74 0.36 -9.63
CA ILE A 53 -6.23 0.11 -8.27
C ILE A 53 -5.89 1.39 -7.50
N SER A 54 -5.43 2.43 -8.21
CA SER A 54 -5.10 3.73 -7.62
C SER A 54 -6.31 4.47 -7.05
N ALA A 55 -7.53 4.08 -7.39
CA ALA A 55 -8.75 4.73 -6.91
C ALA A 55 -9.39 4.01 -5.72
N TRP A 56 -8.92 2.82 -5.34
CA TRP A 56 -9.57 2.04 -4.28
C TRP A 56 -9.54 2.79 -2.94
N ASP A 57 -10.68 2.79 -2.25
CA ASP A 57 -10.81 3.35 -0.92
C ASP A 57 -10.52 2.27 0.13
N THR A 58 -9.32 2.30 0.69
CA THR A 58 -8.84 1.31 1.66
C THR A 58 -9.09 1.71 3.13
N SER A 59 -9.79 2.82 3.38
CA SER A 59 -9.95 3.44 4.71
C SER A 59 -10.58 2.53 5.79
N LEU A 60 -11.26 1.45 5.38
CA LEU A 60 -11.89 0.49 6.27
C LEU A 60 -11.01 -0.71 6.64
N ILE A 61 -9.81 -0.81 6.08
CA ILE A 61 -8.94 -1.97 6.26
C ILE A 61 -7.90 -1.67 7.34
N ASN A 62 -7.94 -2.44 8.43
CA ASN A 62 -6.98 -2.33 9.53
C ASN A 62 -5.78 -3.29 9.40
N ASP A 63 -5.94 -4.40 8.69
CA ASP A 63 -4.88 -5.38 8.44
C ASP A 63 -4.59 -5.45 6.95
N MET A 64 -3.42 -4.92 6.57
CA MET A 64 -2.85 -4.90 5.23
C MET A 64 -1.65 -5.85 5.08
N SER A 65 -1.38 -6.66 6.09
CA SER A 65 -0.25 -7.60 6.08
C SER A 65 -0.37 -8.59 4.92
N TYR A 66 0.75 -8.86 4.25
CA TYR A 66 0.90 -9.79 3.12
C TYR A 66 0.15 -9.42 1.81
N LEU A 67 -0.42 -8.21 1.65
CA LEU A 67 -1.23 -7.89 0.45
C LEU A 67 -0.47 -8.06 -0.88
N PHE A 68 0.80 -7.69 -0.93
CA PHE A 68 1.67 -7.83 -2.11
C PHE A 68 2.81 -8.84 -1.91
N TYR A 69 2.66 -9.75 -0.94
CA TYR A 69 3.63 -10.81 -0.68
C TYR A 69 3.89 -11.67 -1.92
N ASP A 70 5.17 -11.82 -2.29
CA ASP A 70 5.65 -12.56 -3.47
C ASP A 70 4.92 -12.17 -4.78
N LYS A 71 4.65 -10.87 -4.97
CA LYS A 71 4.14 -10.30 -6.25
C LYS A 71 5.24 -9.57 -7.01
N PRO A 72 6.16 -10.28 -7.69
CA PRO A 72 7.42 -9.72 -8.17
C PRO A 72 7.27 -8.63 -9.24
N THR A 73 6.14 -8.57 -9.94
CA THR A 73 5.87 -7.60 -11.01
C THR A 73 5.00 -6.42 -10.56
N PHE A 74 4.59 -6.36 -9.29
CA PHE A 74 3.75 -5.28 -8.80
C PHE A 74 4.55 -3.97 -8.69
N ASN A 75 4.08 -2.91 -9.35
CA ASN A 75 4.65 -1.56 -9.28
C ASN A 75 3.62 -0.47 -9.65
N GLU A 76 2.38 -0.64 -9.20
CA GLU A 76 1.28 0.28 -9.52
C GLU A 76 1.28 1.49 -8.59
N ASN A 77 0.69 2.60 -9.05
CA ASN A 77 0.48 3.76 -8.20
C ASN A 77 -0.64 3.49 -7.19
N ILE A 78 -0.28 3.46 -5.91
CA ILE A 78 -1.17 3.30 -4.75
C ILE A 78 -1.01 4.45 -3.73
N SER A 79 -0.40 5.56 -4.15
CA SER A 79 -0.18 6.75 -3.29
C SER A 79 -1.47 7.33 -2.71
N ALA A 80 -2.61 7.13 -3.39
CA ALA A 80 -3.92 7.63 -2.98
C ALA A 80 -4.68 6.69 -2.03
N TRP A 81 -4.12 5.52 -1.68
CA TRP A 81 -4.73 4.64 -0.68
C TRP A 81 -4.75 5.30 0.69
N ASP A 82 -5.91 5.30 1.35
CA ASP A 82 -6.03 5.68 2.74
C ASP A 82 -5.66 4.49 3.62
N VAL A 83 -4.50 4.59 4.28
CA VAL A 83 -3.96 3.58 5.19
C VAL A 83 -4.02 4.02 6.66
N SER A 84 -4.67 5.16 6.96
CA SER A 84 -4.69 5.76 8.31
C SER A 84 -5.34 4.88 9.39
N SER A 85 -6.22 3.96 8.98
CA SER A 85 -6.85 2.95 9.83
C SER A 85 -6.01 1.68 10.01
N ALA A 86 -4.92 1.50 9.26
CA ALA A 86 -4.11 0.30 9.30
C ALA A 86 -3.29 0.20 10.60
N THR A 87 -3.33 -0.96 11.23
CA THR A 87 -2.49 -1.32 12.39
C THR A 87 -1.46 -2.38 12.04
N GLU A 88 -1.75 -3.24 11.06
CA GLU A 88 -0.87 -4.34 10.63
C GLU A 88 -0.46 -4.16 9.16
N MET A 89 0.85 -4.01 8.90
CA MET A 89 1.42 -3.92 7.54
C MET A 89 2.60 -4.89 7.32
N GLY A 90 2.77 -5.86 8.22
CA GLY A 90 3.82 -6.86 8.16
C GLY A 90 3.86 -7.60 6.82
N SER A 91 5.06 -7.74 6.26
CA SER A 91 5.33 -8.43 5.00
C SER A 91 4.53 -7.92 3.79
N MET A 92 3.93 -6.71 3.85
CA MET A 92 3.03 -6.22 2.80
C MET A 92 3.67 -6.22 1.40
N PHE A 93 4.93 -5.82 1.26
CA PHE A 93 5.67 -5.81 -0.01
C PHE A 93 6.80 -6.83 -0.07
N ASN A 94 6.84 -7.79 0.86
CA ASN A 94 7.88 -8.80 0.92
C ASN A 94 7.92 -9.59 -0.40
N GLY A 95 9.07 -9.58 -1.08
CA GLY A 95 9.24 -10.24 -2.39
C GLY A 95 8.56 -9.52 -3.57
N ALA A 96 7.99 -8.32 -3.38
CA ALA A 96 7.52 -7.46 -4.46
C ALA A 96 8.73 -6.79 -5.17
N THR A 97 9.51 -7.59 -5.90
CA THR A 97 10.84 -7.20 -6.40
C THR A 97 10.87 -5.97 -7.31
N SER A 98 9.77 -5.66 -8.01
CA SER A 98 9.68 -4.50 -8.92
C SER A 98 9.07 -3.26 -8.26
N PHE A 99 8.60 -3.35 -7.01
CA PHE A 99 7.88 -2.24 -6.38
C PHE A 99 8.84 -1.10 -6.03
N ASN A 100 8.53 0.10 -6.53
CA ASN A 100 9.19 1.37 -6.22
C ASN A 100 8.19 2.54 -6.34
N GLY A 101 6.91 2.28 -6.01
CA GLY A 101 5.87 3.30 -6.05
C GLY A 101 6.01 4.25 -4.87
N ASP A 102 5.80 5.55 -5.11
CA ASP A 102 5.81 6.57 -4.05
C ASP A 102 4.65 6.34 -3.07
N ILE A 103 5.03 6.12 -1.81
CA ILE A 103 4.14 5.93 -0.65
C ILE A 103 4.55 6.84 0.52
N SER A 104 5.38 7.86 0.24
CA SER A 104 5.88 8.82 1.24
C SER A 104 4.75 9.60 1.93
N GLY A 105 3.61 9.77 1.24
CA GLY A 105 2.43 10.47 1.74
C GLY A 105 1.44 9.64 2.56
N TRP A 106 1.72 8.35 2.80
CA TRP A 106 0.86 7.51 3.65
C TRP A 106 0.91 7.93 5.12
N ASP A 107 -0.27 8.03 5.75
CA ASP A 107 -0.37 8.18 7.21
C ASP A 107 -0.30 6.81 7.88
N VAL A 108 0.86 6.48 8.44
CA VAL A 108 1.13 5.20 9.12
C VAL A 108 1.18 5.34 10.64
N SER A 109 0.70 6.45 11.20
CA SER A 109 0.80 6.76 12.63
C SER A 109 0.09 5.74 13.55
N SER A 110 -0.89 5.01 13.01
CA SER A 110 -1.63 3.94 13.69
C SER A 110 -0.96 2.56 13.61
N VAL A 111 0.07 2.39 12.77
CA VAL A 111 0.66 1.07 12.48
C VAL A 111 1.53 0.59 13.65
N THR A 112 1.34 -0.66 14.04
CA THR A 112 2.10 -1.31 15.11
C THR A 112 3.04 -2.42 14.60
N ASP A 113 2.77 -3.00 13.42
CA ASP A 113 3.59 -4.03 12.78
C ASP A 113 4.02 -3.62 11.36
N MET A 114 5.33 -3.50 11.15
CA MET A 114 6.00 -3.31 9.86
C MET A 114 7.09 -4.39 9.61
N GLY A 115 7.04 -5.50 10.34
CA GLY A 115 8.00 -6.60 10.23
C GLY A 115 8.07 -7.13 8.79
N ASP A 116 9.27 -7.29 8.25
CA ASP A 116 9.52 -7.78 6.88
C ASP A 116 8.82 -6.96 5.76
N MET A 117 8.29 -5.75 6.01
CA MET A 117 7.43 -5.01 5.07
C MET A 117 8.04 -4.88 3.66
N PHE A 118 9.33 -4.58 3.54
CA PHE A 118 10.10 -4.48 2.29
C PHE A 118 11.17 -5.57 2.16
N TYR A 119 11.02 -6.68 2.86
CA TYR A 119 11.98 -7.78 2.79
C TYR A 119 12.08 -8.29 1.35
N ARG A 120 13.30 -8.33 0.78
CA ARG A 120 13.54 -8.71 -0.62
C ARG A 120 12.83 -7.83 -1.67
N SER A 121 12.39 -6.61 -1.33
CA SER A 121 11.86 -5.64 -2.31
C SER A 121 13.01 -4.92 -3.03
N VAL A 122 13.66 -5.64 -3.94
CA VAL A 122 14.95 -5.24 -4.53
C VAL A 122 14.94 -3.99 -5.41
N SER A 123 13.79 -3.39 -5.72
CA SER A 123 13.71 -2.12 -6.47
C SER A 123 13.31 -0.93 -5.60
N PHE A 124 13.00 -1.15 -4.33
CA PHE A 124 12.45 -0.11 -3.45
C PHE A 124 13.55 0.90 -3.07
N ASP A 125 13.34 2.15 -3.47
CA ASP A 125 14.23 3.29 -3.22
C ASP A 125 13.42 4.58 -3.07
N GLN A 126 12.43 4.57 -2.16
CA GLN A 126 11.63 5.75 -1.83
C GLN A 126 12.04 6.33 -0.48
N ASP A 127 12.04 7.66 -0.40
CA ASP A 127 12.17 8.37 0.87
C ASP A 127 10.84 8.30 1.64
N ILE A 128 10.84 7.50 2.70
CA ILE A 128 9.70 7.36 3.63
C ILE A 128 10.00 7.98 5.00
N SER A 129 11.04 8.81 5.10
CA SER A 129 11.44 9.44 6.36
C SER A 129 10.34 10.31 6.99
N GLY A 130 9.34 10.73 6.22
CA GLY A 130 8.17 11.47 6.70
C GLY A 130 7.14 10.64 7.47
N TRP A 131 7.26 9.31 7.49
CA TRP A 131 6.34 8.44 8.24
C TRP A 131 6.52 8.61 9.76
N ASP A 132 5.40 8.76 10.47
CA ASP A 132 5.38 8.67 11.93
C ASP A 132 5.38 7.19 12.35
N VAL A 133 6.55 6.70 12.74
CA VAL A 133 6.72 5.32 13.19
C VAL A 133 6.66 5.17 14.70
N SER A 134 6.25 6.18 15.47
CA SER A 134 6.31 6.14 16.94
C SER A 134 5.47 5.04 17.60
N SER A 135 4.40 4.58 16.95
CA SER A 135 3.53 3.48 17.41
C SER A 135 4.05 2.08 17.06
N VAL A 136 5.05 1.98 16.19
CA VAL A 136 5.50 0.69 15.64
C VAL A 136 6.28 -0.10 16.69
N THR A 137 5.90 -1.37 16.86
CA THR A 137 6.51 -2.30 17.82
C THR A 137 7.31 -3.42 17.14
N ASP A 138 7.12 -3.65 15.84
CA ASP A 138 7.92 -4.57 15.04
C ASP A 138 8.36 -3.91 13.73
N MET A 139 9.68 -3.76 13.55
CA MET A 139 10.34 -3.36 12.30
C MET A 139 11.39 -4.40 11.86
N GLY A 140 11.33 -5.60 12.43
CA GLY A 140 12.31 -6.66 12.21
C GLY A 140 12.43 -6.98 10.73
N ASN A 141 13.67 -7.03 10.22
CA ASN A 141 13.97 -7.35 8.82
C ASN A 141 13.27 -6.46 7.75
N MET A 142 12.64 -5.33 8.12
CA MET A 142 11.86 -4.46 7.23
C MET A 142 12.53 -4.20 5.87
N PHE A 143 13.83 -3.90 5.85
CA PHE A 143 14.65 -3.64 4.64
C PHE A 143 15.69 -4.72 4.34
N LYS A 144 15.62 -5.88 4.99
CA LYS A 144 16.64 -6.92 4.78
C LYS A 144 16.54 -7.45 3.35
N SER A 145 17.69 -7.55 2.67
CA SER A 145 17.79 -7.90 1.25
C SER A 145 17.16 -6.89 0.27
N ALA A 146 16.81 -5.67 0.71
CA ALA A 146 16.42 -4.56 -0.17
C ALA A 146 17.66 -3.76 -0.60
N ASN A 147 18.51 -4.39 -1.43
CA ASN A 147 19.90 -3.96 -1.60
C ASN A 147 20.12 -2.69 -2.43
N VAL A 148 19.06 -2.10 -3.02
CA VAL A 148 19.17 -0.91 -3.90
C VAL A 148 18.78 0.39 -3.22
N LEU A 149 18.24 0.35 -1.99
CA LEU A 149 17.93 1.57 -1.23
C LEU A 149 19.18 2.47 -1.23
N SER A 150 19.04 3.72 -1.62
CA SER A 150 20.17 4.66 -1.74
C SER A 150 20.75 5.03 -0.37
N ASP A 151 21.99 5.54 -0.35
CA ASP A 151 22.61 6.07 0.88
C ASP A 151 21.81 7.26 1.43
N ASP A 152 21.31 8.13 0.54
CA ASP A 152 20.45 9.28 0.89
C ASP A 152 19.18 8.80 1.62
N ASN A 153 18.43 7.86 1.03
CA ASN A 153 17.22 7.33 1.65
C ASN A 153 17.53 6.56 2.94
N ARG A 154 18.62 5.80 3.00
CA ARG A 154 19.06 5.18 4.26
C ARG A 154 19.30 6.22 5.34
N CYS A 155 19.97 7.32 5.01
CA CYS A 155 20.26 8.36 5.97
C CYS A 155 19.00 9.08 6.47
N THR A 156 18.11 9.52 5.57
CA THR A 156 16.89 10.24 5.97
C THR A 156 15.98 9.34 6.79
N ILE A 157 15.79 8.08 6.38
CA ILE A 157 14.99 7.09 7.12
C ILE A 157 15.62 6.84 8.49
N HIS A 158 16.93 6.62 8.57
CA HIS A 158 17.62 6.40 9.85
C HIS A 158 17.46 7.59 10.80
N THR A 159 17.63 8.80 10.30
CA THR A 159 17.51 10.04 11.08
C THR A 159 16.11 10.19 11.69
N SER A 160 15.08 9.78 10.96
CA SER A 160 13.69 9.86 11.44
C SER A 160 13.34 8.69 12.37
N PHE A 161 13.62 7.45 11.95
CA PHE A 161 13.10 6.24 12.59
C PHE A 161 13.92 5.81 13.81
N SER A 162 15.18 6.23 13.94
CA SER A 162 16.07 5.86 15.05
C SER A 162 15.58 6.31 16.44
N SER A 163 14.59 7.19 16.51
CA SER A 163 13.92 7.55 17.77
C SER A 163 13.00 6.45 18.32
N ASN A 164 12.56 5.51 17.49
CA ASN A 164 11.80 4.33 17.90
C ASN A 164 12.76 3.22 18.39
N GLU A 165 12.55 2.72 19.60
CA GLU A 165 13.39 1.68 20.22
C GLU A 165 13.42 0.33 19.45
N ASN A 166 12.43 0.10 18.58
CA ASN A 166 12.32 -1.11 17.75
C ASN A 166 13.03 -0.98 16.40
N TRP A 167 13.64 0.17 16.09
CA TRP A 167 14.42 0.37 14.86
C TRP A 167 15.69 -0.50 14.87
N PRO A 168 15.85 -1.48 13.96
CA PRO A 168 16.90 -2.49 14.07
C PRO A 168 18.16 -2.20 13.24
N TYR A 169 18.20 -1.07 12.52
CA TYR A 169 19.26 -0.77 11.56
C TYR A 169 20.23 0.30 12.07
N ASP A 170 21.51 -0.04 12.16
CA ASP A 170 22.57 0.94 12.37
C ASP A 170 23.05 1.48 11.02
N TRP A 171 22.50 2.63 10.62
CA TRP A 171 22.72 3.28 9.33
C TRP A 171 23.41 4.65 9.48
N GLU A 172 23.98 4.94 10.65
CA GLU A 172 24.66 6.22 10.92
C GLU A 172 25.79 6.50 9.93
N ASN A 173 26.48 5.44 9.47
CA ASN A 173 27.58 5.55 8.50
C ASN A 173 27.15 6.04 7.10
N PHE A 174 25.85 6.00 6.78
CA PHE A 174 25.33 6.52 5.51
C PHE A 174 25.03 8.03 5.57
N CYS A 175 25.14 8.65 6.76
CA CYS A 175 24.79 10.05 7.00
C CYS A 175 25.98 11.02 7.01
N SER A 176 27.16 10.60 6.57
CA SER A 176 28.33 11.48 6.59
C SER A 176 28.31 12.52 5.47
N ASP A 177 28.55 13.78 5.84
CA ASP A 177 28.61 14.95 4.98
C ASP A 177 29.58 14.79 3.79
N GLU A 178 29.09 14.91 2.55
CA GLU A 178 29.90 15.41 1.43
C GLU A 178 29.95 16.95 1.44
#